data_AF-A0A962AR60-F1
#
_entry.id   AF-A0A962AR60-F1
#
_cell.length_a   1.000
_cell.length_b   1.000
_cell.length_c   1.000
_cell.angle_alpha   90.00
_cell.angle_beta   90.00
_cell.angle_gamma   90.00
#
_symmetry.space_group_name_H-M   'P 1'
#
loop_
_entity.id
_entity.type
_entity.pdbx_description
1 polymer ?
#
loop_
_entity_poly.entity_id
_entity_poly.type
_entity_poly.pdbx_seq_one_letter_code
_entity_poly.pdbx_strand_id
1 'polypeptide(L)' 'GDEILLQVARRLEETVRKTDFVARLGGDEFAVTLVDVGGPIHVMAFVERL' A
#
# COMPACT_ATOMS: atom_id res chain seq x y z
N GLY A 1 12.17 9.15 12.68
CA GLY A 1 10.71 9.15 12.44
C GLY A 1 10.47 9.20 10.94
N ASP A 2 10.73 10.35 10.34
CA ASP A 2 10.44 10.61 8.92
C ASP A 2 11.14 9.66 7.95
N GLU A 3 12.38 9.26 8.23
CA GLU A 3 13.11 8.31 7.37
C GLU A 3 12.44 6.93 7.34
N ILE A 4 11.87 6.48 8.46
CA ILE A 4 11.10 5.23 8.52
C ILE A 4 9.80 5.40 7.73
N LEU A 5 9.11 6.52 7.88
CA LEU A 5 7.88 6.81 7.15
C LEU A 5 8.12 6.88 5.63
N LEU A 6 9.25 7.43 5.20
CA LEU A 6 9.68 7.45 3.80
C LEU A 6 9.97 6.04 3.27
N GLN A 7 10.64 5.21 4.07
CA GLN A 7 10.89 3.80 3.70
C GLN A 7 9.59 3.00 3.58
N VAL A 8 8.63 3.22 4.48
CA VAL A 8 7.30 2.59 4.43
C VAL A 8 6.56 3.05 3.18
N ALA A 9 6.49 4.37 2.93
CA ALA A 9 5.85 4.91 1.72
C ALA A 9 6.42 4.29 0.45
N ARG A 10 7.75 4.23 0.35
CA ARG A 10 8.44 3.65 -0.81
C ARG A 10 8.13 2.16 -1.00
N ARG A 11 8.15 1.36 0.06
CA ARG A 11 7.80 -0.07 -0.02
C ARG A 11 6.36 -0.28 -0.48
N LEU A 12 5.43 0.52 0.03
CA LEU A 12 4.04 0.48 -0.40
C LEU A 12 3.90 0.84 -1.89
N GLU A 13 4.55 1.91 -2.34
CA GLU A 13 4.56 2.33 -3.75
C GLU A 13 5.17 1.28 -4.69
N GLU A 14 6.22 0.57 -4.24
CA GLU A 14 6.87 -0.50 -5.00
C GLU A 14 6.00 -1.78 -5.09
N THR A 15 5.04 -1.96 -4.17
CA THR A 15 4.20 -3.16 -4.09
C THR A 15 2.89 -3.03 -4.89
N VAL A 16 2.40 -1.80 -5.07
CA VAL A 16 1.14 -1.51 -5.76
C VAL A 16 1.30 -1.37 -7.27
N ARG A 17 0.21 -1.54 -8.03
CA ARG A 17 0.20 -1.25 -9.47
C ARG A 17 0.02 0.24 -9.71
N LYS A 18 0.34 0.71 -10.92
CA LYS A 18 0.13 2.13 -11.32
C LYS A 18 -1.30 2.66 -11.19
N THR A 19 -2.28 1.76 -11.21
CA THR A 19 -3.72 2.09 -11.10
C THR A 19 -4.21 2.12 -9.65
N ASP A 20 -3.42 1.58 -8.72
CA ASP A 20 -3.72 1.54 -7.31
C ASP A 20 -3.18 2.82 -6.63
N PHE A 21 -3.68 3.12 -5.43
CA PHE A 21 -3.31 4.34 -4.71
C PHE A 21 -2.73 4.02 -3.34
N VAL A 22 -1.68 4.75 -2.96
CA VAL A 22 -1.12 4.79 -1.61
C VAL A 22 -1.28 6.21 -1.07
N ALA A 23 -1.78 6.34 0.15
CA ALA A 23 -1.93 7.62 0.83
C ALA A 23 -1.45 7.54 2.27
N ARG A 24 -0.79 8.60 2.77
CA ARG A 24 -0.56 8.79 4.21
C ARG A 24 -1.72 9.59 4.78
N LEU A 25 -2.38 9.04 5.80
CA LEU A 25 -3.54 9.69 6.43
C LEU A 25 -3.11 10.69 7.52
N GLY A 26 -1.98 10.44 8.15
CA GLY A 26 -1.43 11.24 9.24
C GLY A 26 -0.53 10.37 10.11
N GLY A 27 0.28 10.96 11.00
CA GLY A 27 1.12 10.18 11.92
C GLY A 27 1.94 9.10 11.20
N ASP A 28 1.77 7.85 11.60
CA ASP A 28 2.32 6.64 11.00
C ASP A 28 1.27 5.80 10.23
N GLU A 29 0.08 6.36 9.97
CA GLU A 29 -1.03 5.68 9.30
C GLU A 29 -0.97 5.83 7.77
N PHE A 30 -1.12 4.70 7.07
CA PHE A 30 -1.17 4.61 5.61
C PHE A 30 -2.43 3.87 5.16
N ALA A 31 -2.93 4.25 3.99
CA ALA A 31 -4.03 3.60 3.31
C ALA A 31 -3.60 3.17 1.90
N VAL A 32 -4.03 1.96 1.50
CA VAL A 32 -3.86 1.44 0.14
C VAL A 32 -5.24 1.17 -0.45
N THR A 33 -5.50 1.70 -1.65
CA THR A 33 -6.70 1.42 -2.42
C THR A 33 -6.33 0.60 -3.63
N LEU A 34 -6.80 -0.66 -3.68
CA LEU A 34 -6.62 -1.54 -4.82
C LEU A 34 -7.81 -1.39 -5.77
N VAL A 35 -7.54 -1.03 -7.01
CA VAL A 35 -8.58 -0.80 -8.03
C VAL A 35 -8.79 -2.08 -8.84
N ASP A 36 -10.05 -2.37 -9.18
CA ASP A 36 -10.43 -3.53 -10.01
C ASP A 36 -9.88 -4.87 -9.47
N VAL A 37 -10.00 -5.06 -8.15
CA VAL A 37 -9.63 -6.31 -7.50
C VAL A 37 -10.70 -7.37 -7.78
N GLY A 38 -10.28 -8.47 -8.41
CA GLY A 38 -11.13 -9.62 -8.77
C GLY A 38 -11.63 -10.47 -7.59
N GLY A 39 -11.75 -9.89 -6.40
CA GLY A 39 -12.29 -10.52 -5.20
C GLY A 39 -11.30 -10.69 -4.03
N PRO A 40 -11.78 -11.12 -2.85
CA PRO A 40 -11.02 -11.08 -1.59
C PRO A 40 -9.68 -11.82 -1.62
N ILE A 41 -9.57 -12.91 -2.39
CA ILE A 41 -8.33 -13.69 -2.48
C ILE A 41 -7.16 -12.88 -3.06
N HIS A 42 -7.44 -11.93 -3.97
CA HIS A 42 -6.43 -11.05 -4.54
C HIS A 42 -5.96 -9.98 -3.56
N VAL A 43 -6.82 -9.60 -2.61
CA VAL A 43 -6.43 -8.70 -1.50
C VAL A 43 -5.49 -9.43 -0.55
N MET A 44 -5.83 -10.67 -0.17
CA MET A 44 -4.98 -11.47 0.71
C MET A 44 -3.58 -11.69 0.11
N ALA A 45 -3.52 -12.08 -1.16
CA ALA A 45 -2.24 -12.23 -1.88
C ALA A 45 -1.46 -10.92 -2.06
N PHE A 46 -2.11 -9.76 -1.97
CA PHE A 46 -1.41 -8.47 -1.92
C PHE A 46 -0.79 -8.22 -0.54
N VAL A 47 -1.55 -8.48 0.53
CA VAL A 47 -1.07 -8.30 1.92
C VAL A 47 0.12 -9.21 2.25
N GLU A 48 0.16 -10.43 1.73
CA GLU A 48 1.28 -11.36 1.95
C GLU A 48 2.60 -10.94 1.28
N ARG A 49 2.56 -10.03 0.29
CA ARG A 49 3.74 -9.53 -0.43
C ARG A 49 4.35 -8.26 0.17
N LEU A 50 3.68 -7.71 1.18
CA LEU A 50 3.93 -6.41 1.79
C LEU A 50 4.87 -6.58 2.99
#